data_AF-A0A523RNV1-F1
#
_entry.id   AF-A0A523RNV1-F1
#
_cell.length_a   1.000
_cell.length_b   1.000
_cell.length_c   1.000
_cell.angle_alpha   90.00
_cell.angle_beta   90.00
_cell.angle_gamma   90.00
#
_symmetry.space_group_name_H-M   'P 1'
#
loop_
_entity.id
_entity.type
_entity.pdbx_description
1 polymer ?
#
loop_
_entity_poly.entity_id
_entity_poly.type
_entity_poly.pdbx_seq_one_letter_code
_entity_poly.pdbx_strand_id
1 'polypeptide(L)'
;MVLVYLSAPIIKTGLRKDEFCNTIVSVIEDLGINIFAPQFLGPAESVEIYKRDVHNVRMCDFVIAEVSNPSLGVGMEIMLAIELHKPILMFHEADVGPISKMILGADGKVLLEYNRLEDVEKILRSHHLENLMVQKCPACNSHVVEVDGEDLRCFGCGFGVHQATV
;
A
#
# COMPACT_ATOMS: atom_id res chain seq x y z
N MET A 1 1.63 18.01 -1.50
CA MET A 1 2.11 17.12 -0.43
C MET A 1 1.32 15.84 -0.54
N VAL A 2 2.03 14.73 -0.70
CA VAL A 2 1.43 13.41 -0.88
C VAL A 2 0.95 12.87 0.48
N LEU A 3 -0.17 12.15 0.47
CA LEU A 3 -0.77 11.50 1.62
C LEU A 3 -0.89 9.99 1.40
N VAL A 4 -0.31 9.21 2.31
CA VAL A 4 -0.39 7.75 2.35
C VAL A 4 -1.43 7.30 3.36
N TYR A 5 -2.23 6.29 3.02
CA TYR A 5 -3.05 5.56 3.99
C TYR A 5 -2.39 4.23 4.34
N LEU A 6 -2.12 3.98 5.62
CA LEU A 6 -1.61 2.70 6.11
C LEU A 6 -2.75 1.78 6.53
N SER A 7 -2.86 0.64 5.85
CA SER A 7 -3.86 -0.40 6.08
C SER A 7 -3.18 -1.65 6.66
N ALA A 8 -3.53 -2.04 7.88
CA ALA A 8 -2.98 -3.25 8.52
C ALA A 8 -3.96 -3.80 9.57
N PRO A 9 -3.89 -5.09 9.93
CA PRO A 9 -4.79 -5.67 10.94
C PRO A 9 -4.67 -4.99 12.31
N ILE A 10 -5.80 -4.53 12.88
CA ILE A 10 -5.86 -3.86 14.20
C ILE A 10 -6.52 -4.75 15.29
N ILE A 11 -7.61 -5.43 14.94
CA ILE A 11 -8.53 -6.02 15.94
C ILE A 11 -7.96 -7.27 16.63
N LYS A 12 -7.33 -8.17 15.87
CA LYS A 12 -6.82 -9.43 16.42
C LYS A 12 -5.38 -9.21 16.86
N THR A 13 -5.14 -9.09 18.17
CA THR A 13 -3.80 -8.80 18.74
C THR A 13 -2.70 -9.69 18.19
N GLY A 14 -2.94 -11.01 18.08
CA GLY A 14 -1.95 -11.95 17.55
C GLY A 14 -1.68 -11.85 16.04
N LEU A 15 -2.44 -11.02 15.32
CA LEU A 15 -2.26 -10.76 13.88
C LEU A 15 -1.84 -9.31 13.61
N ARG A 16 -1.68 -8.48 14.65
CA ARG A 16 -1.21 -7.11 14.50
C ARG A 16 0.21 -7.12 13.96
N LYS A 17 0.50 -6.17 13.09
CA LYS A 17 1.80 -5.99 12.44
C LYS A 17 2.43 -4.68 12.91
N ASP A 18 2.55 -4.53 14.23
CA ASP A 18 2.92 -3.25 14.85
C ASP A 18 4.34 -2.80 14.46
N GLU A 19 5.31 -3.72 14.42
CA GLU A 19 6.68 -3.40 13.98
C GLU A 19 6.70 -2.94 12.52
N PHE A 20 6.00 -3.66 11.62
CA PHE A 20 5.80 -3.23 10.23
C PHE A 20 5.18 -1.83 10.17
N CYS A 21 4.12 -1.56 10.92
CA CYS A 21 3.46 -0.26 10.90
C CYS A 21 4.39 0.87 11.36
N ASN A 22 5.18 0.64 12.42
CA ASN A 22 6.17 1.61 12.90
C ASN A 22 7.26 1.86 11.85
N THR A 23 7.76 0.80 11.20
CA THR A 23 8.74 0.91 10.11
C THR A 23 8.19 1.74 8.95
N ILE A 24 6.95 1.47 8.51
CA ILE A 24 6.32 2.25 7.43
C ILE A 24 6.21 3.73 7.82
N VAL A 25 5.66 4.04 9.00
CA VAL A 25 5.51 5.44 9.44
C VAL A 25 6.85 6.16 9.47
N SER A 26 7.86 5.55 10.10
CA SER A 26 9.22 6.10 10.18
C SER A 26 9.80 6.40 8.79
N VAL A 27 9.74 5.45 7.85
CA VAL A 27 10.28 5.64 6.50
C VAL A 27 9.52 6.71 5.72
N ILE A 28 8.19 6.73 5.79
CA ILE A 28 7.38 7.68 5.02
C ILE A 28 7.55 9.11 5.56
N GLU A 29 7.64 9.28 6.88
CA GLU A 29 7.93 10.57 7.51
C GLU A 29 9.35 11.05 7.19
N ASP A 30 10.35 10.17 7.22
CA ASP A 30 11.73 10.48 6.81
C ASP A 30 11.84 10.94 5.36
N LEU A 31 10.96 10.43 4.49
CA LEU A 31 10.85 10.85 3.09
C LEU A 31 10.08 12.17 2.92
N GLY A 32 9.59 12.77 4.01
CA GLY A 32 8.83 14.03 3.99
C GLY A 32 7.40 13.90 3.47
N ILE A 33 6.85 12.68 3.45
CA ILE A 33 5.50 12.39 2.95
C ILE A 33 4.54 12.26 4.14
N ASN A 34 3.29 12.74 3.99
CA ASN A 34 2.29 12.59 5.04
C ASN A 34 1.76 11.15 5.08
N ILE A 35 1.50 10.64 6.27
CA ILE A 35 0.89 9.33 6.47
C ILE A 35 -0.26 9.40 7.47
N PHE A 36 -1.37 8.76 7.12
CA PHE A 36 -2.47 8.46 8.04
C PHE A 36 -2.40 6.98 8.45
N ALA A 37 -2.17 6.72 9.73
CA ALA A 37 -1.99 5.39 10.30
C ALA A 37 -2.98 5.12 11.44
N PRO A 38 -4.16 4.52 11.15
CA PRO A 38 -5.20 4.27 12.15
C PRO A 38 -4.78 3.28 13.24
N GLN A 39 -3.70 2.51 13.03
CA GLN A 39 -3.17 1.51 13.96
C GLN A 39 -2.67 2.14 15.28
N PHE A 40 -2.32 3.42 15.25
CA PHE A 40 -1.83 4.18 16.39
C PHE A 40 -2.89 5.05 17.05
N LEU A 41 -4.13 5.01 16.56
CA LEU A 41 -5.23 5.76 17.14
C LEU A 41 -5.85 5.00 18.31
N GLY A 42 -6.32 5.75 19.30
CA GLY A 42 -7.04 5.20 20.45
C GLY A 42 -8.42 4.64 20.08
N PRO A 43 -9.10 4.02 21.05
CA PRO A 43 -10.47 3.52 20.85
C PRO A 43 -11.42 4.66 20.47
N ALA A 44 -12.37 4.34 19.60
CA ALA A 44 -13.43 5.24 19.14
C ALA A 44 -14.68 4.43 18.81
N GLU A 45 -15.81 5.11 18.65
CA GLU A 45 -17.06 4.45 18.28
C GLU A 45 -17.00 3.91 16.85
N SER A 46 -17.68 2.80 16.57
CA SER A 46 -17.57 2.13 15.26
C SER A 46 -17.99 3.04 14.09
N VAL A 47 -18.96 3.94 14.30
CA VAL A 47 -19.38 4.93 13.29
C VAL A 47 -18.31 5.97 13.01
N GLU A 48 -17.52 6.35 14.01
CA GLU A 48 -16.43 7.31 13.88
C GLU A 48 -15.27 6.68 13.14
N ILE A 49 -14.88 5.45 13.52
CA ILE A 49 -13.83 4.66 12.85
C ILE A 49 -14.19 4.50 11.37
N TYR A 50 -15.41 4.04 11.05
CA TYR A 50 -15.84 3.84 9.67
C TYR A 50 -15.76 5.14 8.86
N LYS A 51 -16.33 6.25 9.37
CA LYS A 51 -16.33 7.54 8.66
C LYS A 51 -14.92 8.08 8.47
N ARG A 52 -14.09 8.01 9.51
CA ARG A 52 -12.70 8.46 9.50
C ARG A 52 -11.89 7.67 8.48
N ASP A 53 -11.92 6.35 8.52
CA ASP A 53 -11.07 5.50 7.69
C ASP A 53 -11.50 5.59 6.22
N VAL A 54 -12.81 5.55 5.92
CA VAL A 54 -13.34 5.79 4.56
C VAL A 54 -12.97 7.17 4.04
N HIS A 55 -13.03 8.21 4.88
CA HIS A 55 -12.63 9.55 4.48
C HIS A 55 -11.14 9.60 4.14
N ASN A 56 -10.28 9.03 4.98
CA ASN A 56 -8.83 9.07 4.75
C ASN A 56 -8.39 8.24 3.54
N VAL A 57 -9.01 7.07 3.27
CA VAL A 57 -8.77 6.33 2.02
C VAL A 57 -9.22 7.12 0.78
N ARG A 58 -10.29 7.92 0.89
CA ARG A 58 -10.73 8.79 -0.22
C ARG A 58 -9.75 9.94 -0.49
N MET A 59 -9.13 10.46 0.57
CA MET A 59 -8.26 11.62 0.50
C MET A 59 -6.79 11.26 0.23
N CYS A 60 -6.36 10.02 0.47
CA CYS A 60 -4.99 9.61 0.21
C CYS A 60 -4.67 9.56 -1.28
N ASP A 61 -3.39 9.67 -1.61
CA ASP A 61 -2.86 9.51 -2.96
C ASP A 61 -2.61 8.03 -3.28
N PHE A 62 -2.15 7.25 -2.30
CA PHE A 62 -1.99 5.80 -2.41
C PHE A 62 -2.12 5.09 -1.06
N VAL A 63 -2.27 3.77 -1.11
CA VAL A 63 -2.40 2.90 0.08
C VAL A 63 -1.17 2.02 0.21
N ILE A 64 -0.66 1.88 1.43
CA ILE A 64 0.24 0.78 1.82
C ILE A 64 -0.55 -0.20 2.67
N ALA A 65 -0.58 -1.47 2.27
CA ALA A 65 -1.37 -2.50 2.94
C ALA A 65 -0.52 -3.70 3.37
N GLU A 66 -0.62 -4.11 4.64
CA GLU A 66 -0.10 -5.40 5.10
C GLU A 66 -1.18 -6.48 4.92
N VAL A 67 -0.87 -7.51 4.13
CA VAL A 67 -1.86 -8.51 3.67
C VAL A 67 -1.48 -9.96 4.02
N SER A 68 -0.51 -10.17 4.90
CA SER A 68 -0.13 -11.53 5.34
C SER A 68 -1.29 -12.28 6.00
N ASN A 69 -2.19 -11.56 6.67
CA ASN A 69 -3.30 -12.18 7.41
C ASN A 69 -4.68 -11.69 6.94
N PRO A 70 -5.71 -12.56 6.91
CA PRO A 70 -7.07 -12.14 6.62
C PRO A 70 -7.59 -11.09 7.61
N SER A 71 -8.01 -9.94 7.08
CA SER A 71 -8.58 -8.83 7.86
C SER A 71 -9.71 -8.18 7.07
N LEU A 72 -10.91 -8.13 7.65
CA LEU A 72 -12.09 -7.55 7.01
C LEU A 72 -11.91 -6.04 6.78
N GLY A 73 -11.35 -5.32 7.76
CA GLY A 73 -11.09 -3.88 7.64
C GLY A 73 -10.13 -3.57 6.48
N VAL A 74 -8.99 -4.26 6.46
CA VAL A 74 -7.99 -4.17 5.37
C VAL A 74 -8.63 -4.48 4.02
N GLY A 75 -9.47 -5.52 3.94
CA GLY A 75 -10.21 -5.84 2.72
C GLY A 75 -11.16 -4.73 2.26
N MET A 76 -11.87 -4.08 3.19
CA MET A 76 -12.75 -2.93 2.88
C MET A 76 -11.96 -1.73 2.37
N GLU A 77 -10.82 -1.44 2.99
CA GLU A 77 -9.92 -0.34 2.63
C GLU A 77 -9.31 -0.56 1.24
N ILE A 78 -8.79 -1.77 0.98
CA ILE A 78 -8.24 -2.16 -0.32
C ILE A 78 -9.32 -2.05 -1.42
N MET A 79 -10.52 -2.58 -1.18
CA MET A 79 -11.57 -2.55 -2.20
C MET A 79 -11.98 -1.11 -2.53
N LEU A 80 -12.09 -0.24 -1.52
CA LEU A 80 -12.37 1.18 -1.75
C LEU A 80 -11.25 1.86 -2.55
N ALA A 81 -9.98 1.56 -2.25
CA ALA A 81 -8.85 2.11 -3.00
C ALA A 81 -8.86 1.66 -4.47
N ILE A 82 -9.19 0.39 -4.75
CA ILE A 82 -9.36 -0.13 -6.12
C ILE A 82 -10.44 0.65 -6.87
N GLU A 83 -11.63 0.81 -6.29
CA GLU A 83 -12.74 1.55 -6.91
C GLU A 83 -12.38 3.01 -7.20
N LEU A 84 -11.55 3.61 -6.34
CA LEU A 84 -11.06 4.98 -6.50
C LEU A 84 -9.82 5.09 -7.39
N HIS A 85 -9.37 4.00 -8.02
CA HIS A 85 -8.18 3.94 -8.86
C HIS A 85 -6.91 4.46 -8.15
N LYS A 86 -6.81 4.21 -6.84
CA LYS A 86 -5.64 4.57 -6.03
C LYS A 86 -4.59 3.46 -6.15
N PRO A 87 -3.30 3.79 -6.36
CA PRO A 87 -2.23 2.80 -6.30
C PRO A 87 -2.18 2.12 -4.94
N ILE A 88 -1.90 0.82 -4.91
CA ILE A 88 -1.80 0.04 -3.67
C ILE A 88 -0.48 -0.72 -3.64
N LEU A 89 0.33 -0.44 -2.62
CA LEU A 89 1.52 -1.22 -2.31
C LEU A 89 1.14 -2.27 -1.26
N MET A 90 0.98 -3.53 -1.67
CA MET A 90 0.64 -4.62 -0.76
C MET A 90 1.90 -5.36 -0.34
N PHE A 91 2.15 -5.43 0.96
CA PHE A 91 3.24 -6.19 1.55
C PHE A 91 2.72 -7.48 2.18
N HIS A 92 3.45 -8.57 1.98
CA HIS A 92 3.23 -9.82 2.72
C HIS A 92 4.56 -10.42 3.16
N GLU A 93 4.52 -11.08 4.31
CA GLU A 93 5.65 -11.79 4.87
C GLU A 93 5.79 -13.15 4.18
N ALA A 94 7.02 -13.50 3.78
CA ALA A 94 7.30 -14.70 2.99
C ALA A 94 6.84 -16.01 3.68
N ASP A 95 7.02 -16.09 4.99
CA ASP A 95 6.77 -17.30 5.79
C ASP A 95 5.35 -17.37 6.39
N VAL A 96 4.51 -16.37 6.13
CA VAL A 96 3.12 -16.39 6.60
C VAL A 96 2.25 -17.08 5.56
N GLY A 97 1.23 -17.81 6.05
CA GLY A 97 0.37 -18.70 5.26
C GLY A 97 -0.23 -18.08 3.99
N PRO A 98 -0.96 -18.90 3.20
CA PRO A 98 -1.32 -18.51 1.83
C PRO A 98 -2.10 -17.20 1.77
N ILE A 99 -1.65 -16.30 0.90
CA ILE A 99 -2.33 -15.04 0.60
C ILE A 99 -3.70 -15.33 0.00
N SER A 100 -4.68 -14.49 0.33
CA SER A 100 -6.03 -14.56 -0.25
C SER A 100 -6.00 -14.54 -1.78
N LYS A 101 -6.75 -15.46 -2.42
CA LYS A 101 -6.93 -15.48 -3.89
C LYS A 101 -7.50 -14.18 -4.43
N MET A 102 -8.33 -13.48 -3.64
CA MET A 102 -8.85 -12.16 -4.02
C MET A 102 -7.73 -11.11 -4.06
N ILE A 103 -6.83 -11.12 -3.07
CA ILE A 103 -5.67 -10.23 -3.07
C ILE A 103 -4.77 -10.53 -4.27
N LEU A 104 -4.45 -11.80 -4.52
CA LEU A 104 -3.65 -12.21 -5.69
C LEU A 104 -4.28 -11.72 -7.02
N GLY A 105 -5.60 -11.81 -7.15
CA GLY A 105 -6.34 -11.38 -8.35
C GLY A 105 -6.73 -9.89 -8.42
N ALA A 106 -6.51 -9.11 -7.35
CA ALA A 106 -6.94 -7.70 -7.31
C ALA A 106 -6.23 -6.81 -8.34
N ASP A 107 -6.93 -5.81 -8.88
CA ASP A 107 -6.35 -4.78 -9.74
C ASP A 107 -5.70 -3.64 -8.91
N GLY A 108 -5.10 -2.65 -9.59
CA GLY A 108 -4.58 -1.43 -8.95
C GLY A 108 -3.38 -1.59 -8.00
N LYS A 109 -2.82 -2.80 -7.88
CA LYS A 109 -1.81 -3.12 -6.86
C LYS A 109 -0.44 -3.50 -7.43
N VAL A 110 0.56 -3.40 -6.57
CA VAL A 110 1.77 -4.22 -6.62
C VAL A 110 1.77 -5.09 -5.35
N LEU A 111 2.20 -6.35 -5.48
CA LEU A 111 2.35 -7.27 -4.36
C LEU A 111 3.84 -7.52 -4.13
N LEU A 112 4.29 -7.25 -2.91
CA LEU A 112 5.68 -7.19 -2.50
C LEU A 112 5.88 -8.15 -1.33
N GLU A 113 6.86 -9.04 -1.46
CA GLU A 113 7.23 -9.96 -0.40
C GLU A 113 8.33 -9.33 0.46
N TYR A 114 8.27 -9.54 1.77
CA TYR A 114 9.35 -9.19 2.71
C TYR A 114 9.66 -10.37 3.63
N ASN A 115 10.94 -10.54 3.99
CA ASN A 115 11.38 -11.51 4.99
C ASN A 115 11.72 -10.79 6.30
N ARG A 116 12.21 -9.55 6.19
CA ARG A 116 12.53 -8.69 7.32
C ARG A 116 12.06 -7.26 7.05
N LEU A 117 11.97 -6.46 8.11
CA LEU A 117 11.56 -5.06 8.02
C LEU A 117 12.51 -4.23 7.17
N GLU A 118 13.81 -4.57 7.13
CA GLU A 118 14.78 -3.88 6.27
C GLU A 118 14.50 -4.06 4.78
N ASP A 119 13.83 -5.14 4.38
CA ASP A 119 13.39 -5.31 2.98
C ASP A 119 12.33 -4.27 2.65
N VAL A 120 11.38 -4.03 3.56
CA VAL A 120 10.34 -3.02 3.43
C VAL A 120 10.95 -1.62 3.33
N GLU A 121 11.88 -1.29 4.23
CA GLU A 121 12.58 0.00 4.20
C GLU A 121 13.32 0.21 2.89
N LYS A 122 14.07 -0.81 2.45
CA LYS A 122 14.84 -0.77 1.21
C LYS A 122 13.93 -0.57 0.01
N ILE A 123 12.81 -1.30 -0.06
CA ILE A 123 11.82 -1.16 -1.13
C ILE A 123 11.29 0.27 -1.15
N LEU A 124 10.81 0.81 -0.03
CA LEU A 124 10.22 2.15 -0.03
C LEU A 124 11.24 3.25 -0.35
N ARG A 125 12.46 3.16 0.18
CA ARG A 125 13.52 4.17 -0.05
C ARG A 125 14.12 4.10 -1.46
N SER A 126 13.97 2.99 -2.18
CA SER A 126 14.47 2.87 -3.55
C SER A 126 13.49 3.38 -4.62
N HIS A 127 12.33 3.90 -4.21
CA HIS A 127 11.26 4.35 -5.12
C HIS A 127 10.86 5.81 -4.85
N HIS A 128 10.43 6.49 -5.90
CA HIS A 128 9.87 7.84 -5.88
C HIS A 128 8.37 7.78 -5.57
N LEU A 129 8.04 7.75 -4.28
CA LEU A 129 6.67 7.58 -3.80
C LEU A 129 5.76 8.79 -4.03
N GLU A 130 6.30 9.93 -4.48
CA GLU A 130 5.53 11.17 -4.63
C GLU A 130 4.62 11.17 -5.87
N ASN A 131 4.92 10.35 -6.88
CA ASN A 131 4.12 10.29 -8.09
C ASN A 131 3.90 8.83 -8.50
N LEU A 132 2.91 8.20 -7.87
CA LEU A 132 2.46 6.85 -8.21
C LEU A 132 1.18 6.90 -9.04
N MET A 133 1.07 6.02 -10.02
CA MET A 133 -0.14 5.86 -10.84
C MET A 133 -0.50 4.39 -11.01
N VAL A 134 -1.79 4.15 -11.25
CA VAL A 134 -2.29 2.82 -11.62
C VAL A 134 -2.10 2.63 -13.13
N GLN A 135 -1.14 1.79 -13.51
CA GLN A 135 -0.93 1.34 -14.88
C GLN A 135 -0.38 -0.08 -14.89
N LYS A 136 -1.02 -0.95 -15.67
CA LYS A 136 -0.60 -2.35 -15.81
C LYS A 136 0.76 -2.45 -16.49
N CYS A 137 1.71 -3.10 -15.82
CA CYS A 137 3.00 -3.41 -16.41
C CYS A 137 2.87 -4.47 -17.50
N PRO A 138 3.51 -4.31 -18.67
CA PRO A 138 3.54 -5.35 -19.70
C PRO A 138 4.46 -6.53 -19.36
N ALA A 139 5.37 -6.37 -18.37
CA ALA A 139 6.43 -7.33 -18.07
C ALA A 139 6.22 -8.11 -16.75
N CYS A 140 5.29 -7.70 -15.89
CA CYS A 140 4.99 -8.39 -14.63
C CYS A 140 3.53 -8.15 -14.20
N ASN A 141 3.15 -8.66 -13.03
CA ASN A 141 1.79 -8.52 -12.50
C ASN A 141 1.54 -7.22 -11.73
N SER A 142 2.49 -6.28 -11.69
CA SER A 142 2.30 -4.98 -11.05
C SER A 142 1.38 -4.10 -11.88
N HIS A 143 0.46 -3.41 -11.20
CA HIS A 143 -0.37 -2.35 -11.75
C HIS A 143 0.02 -0.97 -11.20
N VAL A 144 1.16 -0.85 -10.54
CA VAL A 144 1.67 0.41 -10.00
C VAL A 144 2.94 0.81 -10.75
N VAL A 145 2.97 2.07 -11.18
CA VAL A 145 4.13 2.71 -11.81
C VAL A 145 4.51 3.98 -11.04
N GLU A 146 5.80 4.26 -11.00
CA GLU A 146 6.37 5.56 -10.64
C GLU A 146 6.40 6.44 -11.89
N VAL A 147 6.12 7.73 -11.72
CA VAL A 147 6.19 8.73 -12.79
C VAL A 147 7.39 9.63 -12.54
N ASP A 148 8.33 9.64 -13.48
CA ASP A 148 9.48 10.54 -13.49
C ASP A 148 9.49 11.34 -14.81
N GLY A 149 8.94 12.55 -14.79
CA GLY A 149 8.74 13.35 -15.99
C GLY A 149 7.78 12.67 -16.98
N GLU A 150 8.30 12.30 -18.16
CA GLU A 150 7.55 11.57 -19.20
C GLU A 150 7.75 10.05 -19.11
N ASP A 151 8.69 9.59 -18.29
CA ASP A 151 9.01 8.18 -18.15
C ASP A 151 8.15 7.55 -17.04
N LEU A 152 7.65 6.34 -17.34
CA LEU A 152 6.93 5.52 -16.38
C LEU A 152 7.79 4.32 -16.04
N ARG A 153 7.97 4.05 -14.74
CA ARG A 153 8.73 2.90 -14.28
C ARG A 153 7.84 1.98 -13.48
N CYS A 154 7.78 0.70 -13.85
CA CYS A 154 7.03 -0.27 -13.06
C CYS A 154 7.61 -0.41 -11.65
N PHE A 155 6.77 -0.22 -10.63
CA PHE A 155 7.18 -0.36 -9.23
C PHE A 155 7.65 -1.79 -8.91
N GLY A 156 7.03 -2.80 -9.54
CA GLY A 156 7.33 -4.20 -9.24
C GLY A 156 8.64 -4.73 -9.84
N CYS A 157 8.93 -4.39 -11.10
CA CYS A 157 10.09 -4.95 -11.82
C CYS A 157 11.06 -3.90 -12.38
N GLY A 158 10.77 -2.61 -12.21
CA GLY A 158 11.59 -1.52 -12.72
C GLY A 158 11.54 -1.33 -14.24
N PHE A 159 10.71 -2.07 -14.98
CA PHE A 159 10.57 -1.94 -16.43
C PHE A 159 10.09 -0.53 -16.82
N GLY A 160 10.84 0.14 -17.69
CA GLY A 160 10.47 1.45 -18.25
C GLY A 160 9.40 1.31 -19.33
N VAL A 161 8.31 2.04 -19.19
CA VAL A 161 7.27 2.19 -20.20
C VAL A 161 7.43 3.58 -20.78
N HIS A 162 8.13 3.70 -21.92
CA HIS A 162 8.03 4.92 -22.71
C HIS A 162 6.58 5.07 -23.16
N GLN A 163 5.96 6.23 -22.93
CA GLN A 163 4.65 6.50 -23.52
C GLN A 163 4.79 6.34 -25.03
N ALA A 164 4.18 5.29 -25.57
CA ALA A 164 3.97 5.20 -27.01
C ALA A 164 3.11 6.41 -27.38
N THR A 165 3.74 7.38 -28.03
CA THR A 165 3.06 8.51 -28.65
C THR A 165 2.01 7.92 -29.58
N VAL A 166 0.74 8.11 -29.26
CA VAL A 166 -0.38 7.80 -30.18
C VAL A 166 -0.44 8.91 -31.22
#